data_AF-A0A9P6Q6Z6-F1
#
_entry.id   AF-A0A9P6Q6Z6-F1
#
_cell.length_a   1.000
_cell.length_b   1.000
_cell.length_c   1.000
_cell.angle_alpha   90.00
_cell.angle_beta   90.00
_cell.angle_gamma   90.00
#
_symmetry.space_group_name_H-M   'P 1'
#
loop_
_entity.id
_entity.type
_entity.pdbx_description
1 polymer ?
#
loop_
_entity_poly.entity_id
_entity_poly.type
_entity_poly.pdbx_seq_one_letter_code
_entity_poly.pdbx_strand_id
1 'polypeptide(L)'
;IRQKQLERKESTRGQATPEEKRQALIASRLPNVFDLLRFKRVEVMSLQVLTEQVVKSSRMPISEVEGKESLEMLAKAVPEWCTVYGLGDGEMYFKVIRTDATGARITHDEKTLRARLVARSMGR
;
A
#
# COMPACT_ATOMS: atom_id res chain seq x y z
N ILE A 1 12.31 44.14 13.86
CA ILE A 1 12.65 42.89 14.61
C ILE A 1 11.45 41.93 14.75
N ARG A 2 10.21 42.43 14.96
CA ARG A 2 8.99 41.59 15.10
C ARG A 2 8.52 40.89 13.81
N GLN A 3 8.75 41.49 12.63
CA GLN A 3 8.39 40.87 11.33
C GLN A 3 9.28 39.66 10.96
N LYS A 4 10.59 39.71 11.23
CA LYS A 4 11.51 38.59 10.96
C LYS A 4 11.24 37.33 11.80
N GLN A 5 10.47 37.43 12.88
CA GLN A 5 10.08 36.26 13.69
C GLN A 5 8.76 35.63 13.24
N LEU A 6 7.93 36.35 12.49
CA LEU A 6 6.70 35.80 11.88
C LEU A 6 7.02 35.00 10.63
N GLU A 7 7.94 35.49 9.78
CA GLU A 7 8.39 34.76 8.58
C GLU A 7 9.04 33.42 8.95
N ARG A 8 9.81 33.35 10.04
CA ARG A 8 10.42 32.07 10.50
C ARG A 8 9.40 31.04 11.00
N LYS A 9 8.21 31.46 11.45
CA LYS A 9 7.13 30.55 11.88
C LYS A 9 6.25 30.08 10.71
N GLU A 10 6.19 30.84 9.61
CA GLU A 10 5.46 30.43 8.40
C GLU A 10 6.31 29.50 7.52
N SER A 11 7.63 29.65 7.49
CA SER A 11 8.53 28.74 6.77
C SER A 11 8.56 27.29 7.30
N THR A 12 8.04 27.06 8.52
CA THR A 12 7.96 25.72 9.12
C THR A 12 6.60 25.03 8.91
N ARG A 13 5.62 25.71 8.28
CA ARG A 13 4.24 25.24 8.17
C ARG A 13 3.93 24.38 6.92
N GLY A 14 4.95 23.99 6.15
CA GLY A 14 4.77 23.31 4.87
C GLY A 14 5.78 22.21 4.54
N GLN A 15 6.64 21.79 5.49
CA GLN A 15 7.56 20.68 5.24
C GLN A 15 6.99 19.40 5.81
N ALA A 16 6.65 18.45 4.94
CA ALA A 16 6.26 17.11 5.33
C ALA A 16 7.31 16.51 6.27
N THR A 17 6.84 15.93 7.38
CA THR A 17 7.65 15.18 8.33
C THR A 17 8.34 14.00 7.63
N PRO A 18 9.45 13.47 8.17
CA PRO A 18 10.09 12.28 7.62
C PRO A 18 9.13 11.10 7.47
N GLU A 19 8.19 10.94 8.40
CA GLU A 19 7.18 9.88 8.35
C GLU A 19 6.16 10.10 7.24
N GLU A 20 5.68 11.33 7.03
CA GLU A 20 4.80 11.65 5.91
C GLU A 20 5.49 11.43 4.55
N LYS A 21 6.77 11.80 4.44
CA LYS A 21 7.58 11.54 3.24
C LYS A 21 7.72 10.05 2.97
N ARG A 22 7.95 9.27 4.03
CA ARG A 22 8.05 7.81 3.96
C ARG A 22 6.73 7.17 3.53
N GLN A 23 5.61 7.58 4.12
CA GLN A 23 4.29 7.10 3.73
C GLN A 23 3.93 7.47 2.29
N ALA A 24 4.27 8.69 1.85
CA ALA A 24 4.09 9.10 0.45
C ALA A 24 4.93 8.24 -0.50
N LEU A 25 6.17 7.91 -0.12
CA LEU A 25 7.04 7.03 -0.90
C LEU A 25 6.45 5.61 -1.01
N ILE A 26 5.96 5.04 0.08
CA ILE A 26 5.29 3.72 0.07
C ILE A 26 4.01 3.78 -0.79
N ALA A 27 3.20 4.82 -0.63
CA ALA A 27 1.98 5.04 -1.41
C ALA A 27 2.28 5.12 -2.92
N SER A 28 3.41 5.72 -3.29
CA SER A 28 3.84 5.83 -4.70
C SER A 28 4.11 4.49 -5.38
N ARG A 29 4.36 3.44 -4.60
CA ARG A 29 4.71 2.10 -5.07
C ARG A 29 3.50 1.16 -5.14
N LEU A 30 2.36 1.52 -4.53
CA LEU A 30 1.17 0.66 -4.48
C LEU A 30 0.66 0.19 -5.84
N PRO A 31 0.67 1.01 -6.92
CA PRO A 31 0.27 0.52 -8.24
C PRO A 31 1.13 -0.66 -8.72
N ASN A 32 2.43 -0.64 -8.46
CA ASN A 32 3.36 -1.69 -8.85
C ASN A 32 3.18 -2.95 -7.99
N VAL A 33 2.93 -2.79 -6.69
CA VAL A 33 2.60 -3.90 -5.79
C VAL A 33 1.29 -4.55 -6.23
N PHE A 34 0.25 -3.76 -6.50
CA PHE A 34 -1.02 -4.24 -7.03
C PHE A 34 -0.83 -5.03 -8.33
N ASP A 35 -0.09 -4.48 -9.30
CA ASP A 35 0.20 -5.14 -10.57
C ASP A 35 0.92 -6.48 -10.34
N LEU A 36 1.94 -6.53 -9.46
CA LEU A 36 2.67 -7.75 -9.13
C LEU A 36 1.74 -8.85 -8.60
N LEU A 37 0.88 -8.52 -7.64
CA LEU A 37 -0.06 -9.46 -7.03
C LEU A 37 -1.09 -9.98 -8.04
N ARG A 38 -1.61 -9.08 -8.88
CA ARG A 38 -2.54 -9.38 -9.97
C ARG A 38 -1.93 -10.36 -10.97
N PHE A 39 -0.71 -10.10 -11.42
CA PHE A 39 -0.01 -10.98 -12.37
C PHE A 39 0.34 -12.34 -11.77
N LYS A 40 0.72 -12.38 -10.49
CA LYS A 40 1.02 -13.63 -9.78
C LYS A 40 -0.22 -14.44 -9.41
N ARG A 41 -1.43 -13.90 -9.64
CA ARG A 41 -2.72 -14.53 -9.28
C ARG A 41 -2.77 -14.96 -7.82
N VAL A 42 -2.25 -14.12 -6.92
CA VAL A 42 -2.31 -14.39 -5.48
C VAL A 42 -3.78 -14.49 -5.06
N GLU A 43 -4.11 -15.54 -4.30
CA GLU A 43 -5.43 -15.71 -3.69
C GLU A 43 -5.33 -15.54 -2.18
N VAL A 44 -4.58 -16.42 -1.51
CA VAL A 44 -4.23 -16.33 -0.10
C VAL A 44 -2.76 -16.71 0.05
N MET A 45 -2.00 -15.96 0.83
CA MET A 45 -0.58 -16.24 1.08
C MET A 45 -0.16 -15.68 2.44
N SER A 46 0.79 -16.36 3.10
CA SER A 46 1.48 -15.78 4.27
C SER A 46 2.04 -14.40 3.91
N LEU A 47 1.81 -13.42 4.79
CA LEU A 47 2.26 -12.05 4.60
C LEU A 47 3.79 -11.99 4.53
N GLN A 48 4.49 -12.84 5.28
CA GLN A 48 5.96 -12.93 5.25
C GLN A 48 6.45 -13.42 3.89
N VAL A 49 5.91 -14.55 3.41
CA VAL A 49 6.27 -15.11 2.09
C VAL A 49 5.97 -14.10 0.98
N LEU A 50 4.83 -13.43 1.06
CA LEU A 50 4.45 -12.42 0.07
C LEU A 50 5.38 -11.20 0.12
N THR A 51 5.76 -10.76 1.32
CA THR A 51 6.73 -9.66 1.52
C THR A 51 8.05 -9.97 0.82
N GLU A 52 8.59 -11.18 1.02
CA GLU A 52 9.82 -11.59 0.33
C GLU A 52 9.68 -11.55 -1.19
N GLN A 53 8.52 -11.95 -1.72
CA GLN A 53 8.27 -11.91 -3.16
C GLN A 53 8.16 -10.49 -3.71
N VAL A 54 7.63 -9.55 -2.92
CA VAL A 54 7.60 -8.13 -3.28
C VAL A 54 9.02 -7.56 -3.27
N VAL A 55 9.80 -7.84 -2.24
CA VAL A 55 11.19 -7.38 -2.08
C VAL A 55 12.11 -7.92 -3.17
N LYS A 56 11.95 -9.20 -3.54
CA LYS A 56 12.70 -9.86 -4.62
C LYS A 56 12.27 -9.39 -6.03
N SER A 57 11.22 -8.56 -6.14
CA SER A 57 10.78 -8.02 -7.43
C SER A 57 11.75 -6.96 -7.93
N SER A 58 12.35 -7.18 -9.10
CA SER A 58 13.32 -6.26 -9.71
C SER A 58 12.78 -4.85 -9.99
N ARG A 59 11.47 -4.66 -9.96
CA ARG A 59 10.81 -3.38 -10.23
C ARG A 59 10.78 -2.44 -9.03
N MET A 60 11.09 -2.93 -7.82
CA MET A 60 10.98 -2.15 -6.58
C MET A 60 12.08 -2.58 -5.59
N PRO A 61 13.28 -1.96 -5.62
CA PRO A 61 14.30 -2.21 -4.61
C PRO A 61 13.85 -1.57 -3.30
N ILE A 62 13.21 -2.37 -2.44
CA ILE A 62 12.67 -1.95 -1.15
C ILE A 62 13.13 -2.92 -0.06
N SER A 63 13.22 -2.42 1.17
CA SER A 63 13.47 -3.27 2.33
C SER A 63 12.26 -4.16 2.66
N GLU A 64 12.48 -5.21 3.46
CA GLU A 64 11.39 -6.07 3.94
C GLU A 64 10.31 -5.30 4.72
N VAL A 65 10.73 -4.32 5.53
CA VAL A 65 9.81 -3.47 6.29
C VAL A 65 8.91 -2.68 5.34
N GLU A 66 9.50 -2.03 4.33
CA GLU A 66 8.74 -1.29 3.32
C GLU A 66 7.84 -2.22 2.49
N GLY A 67 8.29 -3.44 2.19
CA GLY A 67 7.50 -4.45 1.47
C GLY A 67 6.24 -4.84 2.25
N LYS A 68 6.40 -5.14 3.54
CA LYS A 68 5.28 -5.47 4.43
C LYS A 68 4.30 -4.30 4.52
N GLU A 69 4.79 -3.10 4.77
CA GLU A 69 3.94 -1.90 4.87
C GLU A 69 3.23 -1.57 3.56
N SER A 70 3.87 -1.83 2.41
CA SER A 70 3.22 -1.66 1.12
C SER A 70 2.02 -2.58 0.96
N LEU A 71 2.12 -3.84 1.43
CA LEU A 71 1.00 -4.79 1.41
C LEU A 71 -0.12 -4.38 2.37
N GLU A 72 0.23 -3.96 3.58
CA GLU A 72 -0.74 -3.48 4.56
C GLU A 72 -1.44 -2.18 4.11
N MET A 73 -0.68 -1.25 3.52
CA MET A 73 -1.22 -0.01 2.97
C MET A 73 -2.09 -0.28 1.74
N LEU A 74 -1.74 -1.26 0.89
CA LEU A 74 -2.57 -1.68 -0.22
C LEU A 74 -3.94 -2.19 0.27
N ALA A 75 -3.95 -3.05 1.30
CA ALA A 75 -5.18 -3.55 1.91
C ALA A 75 -6.07 -2.42 2.47
N LYS A 76 -5.47 -1.35 2.99
CA LYS A 76 -6.20 -0.15 3.44
C LYS A 76 -6.71 0.71 2.28
N ALA A 77 -6.01 0.72 1.14
CA ALA A 77 -6.34 1.56 -0.02
C ALA A 77 -7.40 0.92 -0.94
N VAL A 78 -7.44 -0.40 -1.02
CA VAL A 78 -8.38 -1.19 -1.83
C VAL A 78 -8.99 -2.34 -1.00
N PRO A 79 -9.70 -2.04 0.10
CA PRO A 79 -10.26 -3.06 1.01
C PRO A 79 -11.31 -3.94 0.34
N GLU A 80 -11.94 -3.49 -0.75
CA GLU A 80 -12.83 -4.31 -1.55
C GLU A 80 -12.10 -5.42 -2.33
N TRP A 81 -10.81 -5.22 -2.61
CA TRP A 81 -10.01 -6.12 -3.44
C TRP A 81 -9.10 -7.03 -2.62
N CYS A 82 -8.57 -6.55 -1.49
CA CYS A 82 -7.69 -7.36 -0.64
C CYS A 82 -7.78 -7.01 0.83
N THR A 83 -7.35 -7.95 1.67
CA THR A 83 -7.29 -7.79 3.12
C THR A 83 -6.06 -8.47 3.71
N VAL A 84 -5.66 -8.04 4.90
CA VAL A 84 -4.64 -8.67 5.74
C VAL A 84 -5.32 -9.12 7.03
N TYR A 85 -5.13 -10.37 7.42
CA TYR A 85 -5.74 -10.95 8.61
C TYR A 85 -4.79 -11.91 9.32
N GLY A 86 -4.94 -12.05 10.63
CA GLY A 86 -4.21 -13.02 11.42
C GLY A 86 -5.02 -14.30 11.61
N LEU A 87 -4.33 -15.43 11.73
CA LEU A 87 -4.90 -16.67 12.27
C LEU A 87 -4.50 -16.82 13.74
N GLY A 88 -5.16 -17.75 14.45
CA GLY A 88 -4.92 -18.00 15.88
C GLY A 88 -3.52 -18.53 16.22
N ASP A 89 -2.71 -18.84 15.20
CA ASP A 89 -1.30 -19.24 15.29
C ASP A 89 -0.34 -18.05 15.41
N GLY A 90 -0.84 -16.81 15.31
CA GLY A 90 -0.02 -15.59 15.34
C GLY A 90 0.59 -15.23 13.98
N GLU A 91 0.33 -16.01 12.93
CA GLU A 91 0.76 -15.68 11.58
C GLU A 91 -0.24 -14.76 10.88
N MET A 92 0.31 -13.87 10.05
CA MET A 92 -0.47 -12.92 9.25
C MET A 92 -0.53 -13.39 7.81
N TYR A 93 -1.70 -13.25 7.20
CA TYR A 93 -2.00 -13.67 5.84
C TYR A 93 -2.55 -12.50 5.02
N PHE A 94 -2.22 -12.48 3.74
CA PHE A 94 -2.78 -11.58 2.74
C PHE A 94 -3.77 -12.36 1.86
N LYS A 95 -4.96 -11.80 1.63
CA LYS A 95 -5.99 -12.40 0.77
C LYS A 95 -6.50 -11.41 -0.26
N VAL A 96 -6.61 -11.85 -1.50
CA VAL A 96 -7.38 -11.18 -2.56
C VAL A 96 -8.82 -11.67 -2.50
N ILE A 97 -9.76 -10.73 -2.43
CA ILE A 97 -11.18 -10.98 -2.26
C ILE A 97 -11.78 -11.22 -3.65
N ARG A 98 -11.97 -12.49 -4.02
CA ARG A 98 -12.58 -12.89 -5.30
C ARG A 98 -14.02 -13.37 -5.17
N THR A 99 -14.50 -13.54 -3.94
CA THR A 99 -15.85 -13.99 -3.64
C THR A 99 -16.48 -13.12 -2.56
N ASP A 100 -17.79 -12.93 -2.65
CA ASP A 100 -18.56 -12.24 -1.62
C ASP A 100 -18.93 -13.19 -0.46
N ALA A 101 -19.72 -12.68 0.48
CA ALA A 101 -20.20 -13.44 1.64
C ALA A 101 -21.09 -14.65 1.26
N THR A 102 -21.68 -14.65 0.06
CA THR A 102 -22.52 -15.73 -0.46
C THR A 102 -21.72 -16.75 -1.28
N GLY A 103 -20.43 -16.50 -1.51
CA GLY A 103 -19.56 -17.30 -2.36
C GLY A 103 -19.65 -16.95 -3.84
N ALA A 104 -20.43 -15.93 -4.23
CA ALA A 104 -20.51 -15.50 -5.61
C ALA A 104 -19.21 -14.82 -6.05
N ARG A 105 -18.79 -15.04 -7.29
CA ARG A 105 -17.55 -14.45 -7.83
C ARG A 105 -17.72 -12.94 -8.00
N ILE A 106 -16.80 -12.18 -7.42
CA ILE A 106 -16.71 -10.74 -7.59
C ILE A 106 -15.80 -10.46 -8.79
N THR A 107 -16.30 -9.67 -9.73
CA THR A 107 -15.48 -9.12 -10.81
C THR A 107 -15.10 -7.70 -10.42
N HIS A 108 -13.83 -7.51 -10.05
CA HIS A 108 -13.31 -6.19 -9.74
C HIS A 108 -12.93 -5.44 -11.00
N ASP A 109 -13.27 -4.17 -11.08
CA ASP A 109 -12.70 -3.28 -12.08
C ASP A 109 -11.25 -2.92 -11.69
N GLU A 110 -10.32 -3.82 -12.03
CA GLU A 110 -8.89 -3.68 -11.74
C GLU A 110 -8.29 -2.41 -12.35
N LYS A 111 -8.85 -1.90 -13.46
CA LYS A 111 -8.39 -0.66 -14.10
C LYS A 111 -8.73 0.55 -13.22
N THR A 112 -9.96 0.59 -12.70
CA THR A 112 -10.40 1.65 -11.78
C THR A 112 -9.66 1.58 -10.45
N LEU A 113 -9.45 0.38 -9.88
CA LEU A 113 -8.66 0.20 -8.65
C LEU A 113 -7.23 0.71 -8.84
N ARG A 114 -6.57 0.34 -9.94
CA ARG A 114 -5.23 0.81 -10.26
C ARG A 114 -5.19 2.33 -10.44
N ALA A 115 -6.16 2.92 -11.15
CA ALA A 115 -6.25 4.37 -11.32
C ALA A 115 -6.39 5.11 -9.98
N ARG A 116 -7.14 4.53 -9.03
CA ARG A 116 -7.26 5.08 -7.67
C ARG A 116 -5.94 5.05 -6.90
N LEU A 117 -5.19 3.97 -7.00
CA LEU A 117 -3.85 3.87 -6.40
C LEU A 117 -2.88 4.89 -7.01
N VAL A 118 -2.94 5.09 -8.33
CA VAL A 118 -2.15 6.12 -9.02
C VAL A 118 -2.55 7.53 -8.59
N ALA A 119 -3.84 7.84 -8.50
CA ALA A 119 -4.30 9.16 -8.04
C ALA A 119 -3.79 9.46 -6.62
N ARG A 120 -3.85 8.46 -5.72
CA ARG A 120 -3.36 8.56 -4.35
C ARG A 120 -1.84 8.72 -4.27
N SER A 121 -1.08 8.16 -5.21
CA SER A 121 0.37 8.36 -5.30
C SER A 121 0.79 9.78 -5.67
N MET A 122 -0.10 10.55 -6.31
CA MET A 122 0.23 11.89 -6.84
C MET A 122 -0.11 13.04 -5.88
N GLY A 123 -0.57 12.76 -4.65
CA GLY A 123 -0.73 13.78 -3.61
C GLY A 123 -1.69 14.92 -3.98
N ARG A 124 -2.90 14.58 -4.47
CA ARG A 124 -4.04 15.52 -4.49
C ARG A 124 -5.08 15.11 -3.47
#